data_AF-A0A1A9Z1L3-F1
#
_entry.id   AF-A0A1A9Z1L3-F1
#
_cell.length_a   1.000
_cell.length_b   1.000
_cell.length_c   1.000
_cell.angle_alpha   90.00
_cell.angle_beta   90.00
_cell.angle_gamma   90.00
#
_symmetry.space_group_name_H-M   'P 1'
#
loop_
_entity.id
_entity.type
_entity.pdbx_description
1 polymer ?
#
loop_
_entity_poly.entity_id
_entity_poly.type
_entity_poly.pdbx_seq_one_letter_code
_entity_poly.pdbx_strand_id
1 'polypeptide(L)'
;YHIANNNITLHQNTKFSSHLFNLGGYFSQQNTRVSLNHEHSNILMNSLSIPSNKQIIDINTHVEHNSRFCMSRQLHKMILSRSSIGNFHGIIKVAKNSIKTDGHMKNDNLLTKELEKAMQKK
;
A
#
# COMPACT_ATOMS: atom_id res chain seq x y z
N TYR A 1 14.83 -12.10 -6.79
CA TYR A 1 13.68 -11.29 -7.22
C TYR A 1 12.45 -11.75 -6.45
N HIS A 2 11.55 -10.84 -6.10
CA HIS A 2 10.27 -11.17 -5.46
C HIS A 2 9.14 -10.40 -6.16
N ILE A 3 8.11 -11.08 -6.66
CA ILE A 3 7.01 -10.45 -7.38
C ILE A 3 5.72 -11.12 -6.87
N ALA A 4 4.79 -10.34 -6.35
CA ALA A 4 3.50 -10.86 -5.88
C ALA A 4 2.34 -9.94 -6.22
N ASN A 5 1.18 -10.57 -6.45
CA ASN A 5 -0.09 -9.92 -6.72
C ASN A 5 -1.16 -10.51 -5.80
N ASN A 6 -1.79 -9.67 -4.98
CA ASN A 6 -2.89 -10.03 -4.11
C ASN A 6 -4.17 -9.33 -4.58
N ASN A 7 -5.27 -10.08 -4.73
CA ASN A 7 -6.59 -9.54 -5.00
C ASN A 7 -7.53 -9.94 -3.86
N ILE A 8 -8.15 -8.96 -3.21
CA ILE A 8 -8.96 -9.15 -2.02
C ILE A 8 -10.34 -8.53 -2.27
N THR A 9 -11.40 -9.31 -2.08
CA THR A 9 -12.78 -8.85 -2.18
C THR A 9 -13.44 -9.00 -0.81
N LEU A 10 -14.00 -7.91 -0.29
CA LEU A 10 -14.68 -7.92 1.01
C LEU A 10 -16.19 -8.02 0.82
N HIS A 11 -16.82 -8.88 1.62
CA HIS A 11 -18.27 -8.95 1.79
C HIS A 11 -18.74 -7.99 2.88
N GLN A 12 -20.06 -7.84 3.02
CA GLN A 12 -20.67 -6.91 3.97
C GLN A 12 -20.17 -7.16 5.40
N ASN A 13 -19.97 -6.09 6.18
CA ASN A 13 -19.51 -6.16 7.57
C ASN A 13 -18.16 -6.87 7.78
N THR A 14 -17.34 -6.98 6.73
CA THR A 14 -16.03 -7.65 6.82
C THR A 14 -14.96 -6.67 7.30
N LYS A 15 -14.05 -7.16 8.15
CA LYS A 15 -12.81 -6.47 8.50
C LYS A 15 -11.63 -7.26 7.97
N PHE A 16 -10.75 -6.59 7.24
CA PHE A 16 -9.53 -7.18 6.70
C PHE A 16 -8.31 -6.38 7.16
N SER A 17 -7.22 -7.07 7.50
CA SER A 17 -5.96 -6.43 7.86
C SER A 17 -4.80 -7.13 7.16
N SER A 18 -3.93 -6.35 6.53
CA SER A 18 -2.74 -6.83 5.84
C SER A 18 -1.51 -6.05 6.29
N HIS A 19 -0.43 -6.79 6.55
CA HIS A 19 0.84 -6.25 6.97
C HIS A 19 1.95 -6.85 6.11
N LEU A 20 2.56 -6.01 5.28
CA LEU A 20 3.65 -6.40 4.39
C LEU A 20 5.00 -5.95 4.99
N PHE A 21 5.92 -6.89 5.18
CA PHE A 21 7.29 -6.60 5.58
C PHE A 21 8.25 -7.00 4.45
N ASN A 22 8.90 -6.01 3.85
CA ASN A 22 9.79 -6.22 2.73
C ASN A 22 11.25 -5.92 3.13
N LEU A 23 11.99 -6.99 3.45
CA LEU A 23 13.30 -6.93 4.11
C LEU A 23 14.43 -7.51 3.24
N GLY A 24 14.17 -7.85 1.98
CA GLY A 24 15.15 -8.55 1.15
C GLY A 24 14.81 -8.61 -0.34
N GLY A 25 15.71 -9.23 -1.10
CA GLY A 25 15.62 -9.32 -2.56
C GLY A 25 16.26 -8.12 -3.27
N TYR A 26 16.96 -8.37 -4.38
CA TYR A 26 17.55 -7.29 -5.20
C TYR A 26 16.47 -6.39 -5.81
N PHE A 27 15.38 -6.99 -6.27
CA PHE A 27 14.18 -6.32 -6.74
C PHE A 27 12.97 -7.01 -6.11
N SER A 28 12.07 -6.21 -5.55
CA SER A 28 10.79 -6.65 -5.04
C SER A 28 9.67 -5.78 -5.57
N GLN A 29 8.65 -6.40 -6.14
CA GLN A 29 7.40 -5.74 -6.53
C GLN A 29 6.21 -6.40 -5.83
N GLN A 30 5.34 -5.58 -5.26
CA GLN A 30 4.15 -6.02 -4.55
C GLN A 30 2.94 -5.24 -5.05
N ASN A 31 1.96 -5.94 -5.57
CA ASN A 31 0.70 -5.35 -6.03
C ASN A 31 -0.44 -5.87 -5.16
N THR A 32 -1.21 -4.98 -4.54
CA THR A 32 -2.40 -5.36 -3.77
C THR A 32 -3.62 -4.60 -4.26
N ARG A 33 -4.64 -5.33 -4.71
CA ARG A 33 -5.94 -4.79 -5.11
C ARG A 33 -6.99 -5.19 -4.09
N VAL A 34 -7.81 -4.23 -3.67
CA VAL A 34 -8.89 -4.44 -2.72
C VAL A 34 -10.18 -3.85 -3.24
N SER A 35 -11.25 -4.64 -3.26
CA SER A 35 -12.58 -4.21 -3.68
C SER A 35 -13.57 -4.27 -2.52
N LEU A 36 -14.08 -3.11 -2.12
CA LEU A 36 -15.10 -2.93 -1.08
C LEU A 36 -16.47 -2.85 -1.76
N ASN A 37 -16.97 -4.01 -2.18
CA ASN A 37 -18.20 -4.13 -2.98
C ASN A 37 -19.49 -4.11 -2.14
N HIS A 38 -19.36 -4.25 -0.82
CA HIS A 38 -20.48 -4.33 0.11
C HIS A 38 -20.31 -3.36 1.27
N GLU A 39 -21.44 -2.93 1.84
CA GLU A 39 -21.48 -1.88 2.87
C GLU A 39 -20.74 -2.29 4.15
N HIS A 40 -20.31 -1.30 4.93
CA HIS A 40 -19.72 -1.49 6.27
C HIS A 40 -18.46 -2.35 6.30
N SER A 41 -17.72 -2.38 5.19
CA SER A 41 -16.45 -3.11 5.08
C SER A 41 -15.27 -2.22 5.45
N ASN A 42 -14.34 -2.74 6.26
CA ASN A 42 -13.21 -1.99 6.77
C ASN A 42 -11.88 -2.68 6.42
N ILE A 43 -10.90 -1.88 6.00
CA ILE A 43 -9.56 -2.38 5.71
C ILE A 43 -8.47 -1.60 6.44
N LEU A 44 -7.46 -2.34 6.88
CA LEU A 44 -6.18 -1.82 7.35
C LEU A 44 -5.07 -2.44 6.49
N MET A 45 -4.25 -1.60 5.85
CA MET A 45 -3.13 -2.08 5.05
C MET A 45 -1.86 -1.34 5.44
N ASN A 46 -0.90 -2.06 5.99
CA ASN A 46 0.38 -1.48 6.37
C ASN A 46 1.52 -2.13 5.60
N SER A 47 2.57 -1.35 5.34
CA SER A 47 3.83 -1.92 4.89
C SER A 47 5.03 -1.28 5.57
N LEU A 48 6.07 -2.09 5.81
CA LEU A 48 7.40 -1.63 6.17
C LEU A 48 8.41 -2.18 5.16
N SER A 49 9.29 -1.32 4.68
CA SER A 49 10.36 -1.70 3.76
C SER A 49 11.67 -1.08 4.19
N ILE A 50 12.76 -1.87 4.19
CA ILE A 50 14.08 -1.41 4.60
C ILE A 50 15.11 -1.81 3.53
N PRO A 51 15.06 -1.22 2.32
CA PRO A 51 16.01 -1.56 1.28
C PRO A 51 17.40 -0.94 1.56
N SER A 52 18.43 -1.61 1.07
CA SER A 52 19.82 -1.16 1.14
C SER A 52 20.58 -1.44 -0.17
N ASN A 53 21.83 -0.98 -0.25
CA ASN A 53 22.71 -1.17 -1.40
C ASN A 53 22.08 -0.70 -2.71
N LYS A 54 21.79 -1.62 -3.63
CA LYS A 54 21.14 -1.36 -4.93
C LYS A 54 19.75 -2.00 -4.99
N GLN A 55 19.14 -2.28 -3.84
CA GLN A 55 17.82 -2.90 -3.78
C GLN A 55 16.75 -1.94 -4.28
N ILE A 56 15.79 -2.50 -5.00
CA ILE A 56 14.64 -1.77 -5.54
C ILE A 56 13.38 -2.39 -4.94
N ILE A 57 12.58 -1.57 -4.27
CA ILE A 57 11.27 -1.96 -3.75
C ILE A 57 10.20 -1.15 -4.46
N ASP A 58 9.17 -1.85 -4.95
CA ASP A 58 8.00 -1.27 -5.57
C ASP A 58 6.72 -1.82 -4.90
N ILE A 59 5.92 -0.92 -4.33
CA ILE A 59 4.67 -1.24 -3.64
C ILE A 59 3.53 -0.48 -4.32
N ASN A 60 2.60 -1.24 -4.89
CA ASN A 60 1.40 -0.73 -5.54
C ASN A 60 0.16 -1.16 -4.77
N THR A 61 -0.67 -0.20 -4.35
CA THR A 61 -1.98 -0.46 -3.74
C THR A 61 -3.09 0.17 -4.57
N HIS A 62 -4.18 -0.57 -4.75
CA HIS A 62 -5.37 -0.08 -5.45
C HIS A 62 -6.61 -0.49 -4.67
N VAL A 63 -7.25 0.47 -4.02
CA VAL A 63 -8.43 0.27 -3.18
C VAL A 63 -9.63 0.90 -3.87
N GLU A 64 -10.65 0.10 -4.16
CA GLU A 64 -11.92 0.55 -4.72
C GLU A 64 -13.02 0.53 -3.65
N HIS A 65 -13.53 1.72 -3.30
CA HIS A 65 -14.73 1.92 -2.51
C HIS A 65 -15.95 1.93 -3.43
N ASN A 66 -16.52 0.74 -3.66
CA ASN A 66 -17.66 0.52 -4.55
C ASN A 66 -19.01 0.54 -3.81
N SER A 67 -18.99 0.56 -2.47
CA SER A 67 -20.17 0.60 -1.61
C SER A 67 -20.06 1.66 -0.52
N ARG A 68 -21.17 1.93 0.14
CA ARG A 68 -21.28 2.98 1.16
C ARG A 68 -20.80 2.52 2.55
N PHE A 69 -20.50 3.49 3.42
CA PHE A 69 -20.08 3.25 4.80
C PHE A 69 -18.83 2.38 4.96
N CYS A 70 -17.94 2.39 3.98
CA CYS A 70 -16.70 1.62 4.02
C CYS A 70 -15.54 2.48 4.52
N MET A 71 -14.59 1.86 5.23
CA MET A 71 -13.40 2.52 5.76
C MET A 71 -12.12 1.89 5.20
N SER A 72 -11.15 2.72 4.83
CA SER A 72 -9.78 2.27 4.57
C SER A 72 -8.76 3.08 5.34
N ARG A 73 -7.80 2.39 5.96
CA ARG A 73 -6.62 2.97 6.61
C ARG A 73 -5.38 2.32 6.02
N GLN A 74 -4.48 3.14 5.48
CA GLN A 74 -3.24 2.66 4.89
C GLN A 74 -2.03 3.40 5.44
N LEU A 75 -1.03 2.66 5.91
CA LEU A 75 0.23 3.22 6.41
C LEU A 75 1.42 2.47 5.81
N HIS A 76 2.10 3.13 4.89
CA HIS A 76 3.28 2.61 4.22
C HIS A 76 4.50 3.35 4.73
N LYS A 77 5.52 2.61 5.14
CA LYS A 77 6.78 3.18 5.64
C LYS A 77 7.97 2.58 4.93
N MET A 78 8.92 3.43 4.58
CA MET A 78 10.20 3.00 4.04
C MET A 78 11.36 3.63 4.80
N ILE A 79 12.40 2.85 5.07
CA ILE A 79 13.68 3.33 5.58
C ILE A 79 14.73 2.93 4.55
N LEU A 80 15.15 3.88 3.74
CA LEU A 80 16.10 3.64 2.65
C LEU A 80 17.52 3.89 3.16
N SER A 81 18.47 3.09 2.67
CA SER A 81 19.90 3.25 2.95
C SER A 81 20.73 3.06 1.69
N ARG A 82 21.90 3.72 1.61
CA ARG A 82 22.84 3.61 0.46
C ARG A 82 22.13 3.92 -0.87
N SER A 83 22.54 3.32 -1.99
CA SER A 83 21.94 3.55 -3.31
C SER A 83 20.58 2.87 -3.57
N SER A 84 19.77 2.64 -2.53
CA SER A 84 18.50 1.92 -2.67
C SER A 84 17.39 2.81 -3.24
N ILE A 85 16.38 2.16 -3.85
CA ILE A 85 15.24 2.82 -4.46
C ILE A 85 13.95 2.25 -3.85
N GLY A 86 13.09 3.14 -3.36
CA GLY A 86 11.77 2.82 -2.85
C GLY A 86 10.70 3.55 -3.63
N ASN A 87 9.82 2.80 -4.28
CA ASN A 87 8.67 3.28 -5.03
C ASN A 87 7.39 2.90 -4.30
N PHE A 88 6.58 3.90 -3.99
CA PHE A 88 5.22 3.69 -3.49
C PHE A 88 4.22 4.35 -4.42
N HIS A 89 3.23 3.58 -4.84
CA HIS A 89 2.09 4.05 -5.61
C HIS A 89 0.80 3.52 -4.97
N GLY A 90 -0.04 4.44 -4.51
CA GLY A 90 -1.31 4.08 -3.89
C GLY A 90 -2.44 4.83 -4.56
N ILE A 91 -3.51 4.11 -4.87
CA ILE A 91 -4.74 4.65 -5.43
C ILE A 91 -5.89 4.26 -4.51
N ILE A 92 -6.70 5.26 -4.15
CA ILE A 92 -8.03 5.07 -3.57
C ILE A 92 -9.05 5.61 -4.58
N LYS A 93 -9.86 4.72 -5.13
CA LYS A 93 -10.95 5.06 -6.05
C LYS A 93 -12.28 4.99 -5.29
N VAL A 94 -13.09 6.03 -5.40
CA VAL A 94 -14.41 6.09 -4.75
C VAL A 94 -15.47 6.18 -5.84
N ALA A 95 -16.38 5.21 -5.88
CA ALA A 95 -17.49 5.23 -6.82
C ALA A 95 -18.52 6.31 -6.46
N LYS A 96 -19.27 6.82 -7.46
CA LYS A 96 -20.17 7.97 -7.34
C LYS A 96 -21.18 7.87 -6.19
N ASN A 97 -21.66 6.67 -5.86
CA ASN A 97 -22.72 6.45 -4.87
C ASN A 97 -22.20 5.85 -3.55
N SER A 98 -20.89 5.80 -3.34
CA SER A 98 -20.24 5.26 -2.13
C SER A 98 -20.25 6.30 -1.00
N ILE A 99 -21.45 6.72 -0.58
CA ILE A 99 -21.63 7.73 0.46
C ILE A 99 -21.01 7.27 1.80
N LYS A 100 -20.54 8.24 2.59
CA LYS A 100 -19.84 7.99 3.86
C LYS A 100 -18.63 7.05 3.72
N THR A 101 -17.95 7.09 2.58
CA THR A 101 -16.61 6.52 2.43
C THR A 101 -15.63 7.30 3.31
N ASP A 102 -14.82 6.58 4.07
CA ASP A 102 -13.75 7.15 4.88
C ASP A 102 -12.42 6.46 4.53
N GLY A 103 -11.66 7.06 3.62
CA GLY A 103 -10.39 6.52 3.15
C GLY A 103 -9.21 7.42 3.51
N HIS A 104 -8.21 6.86 4.21
CA HIS A 104 -6.95 7.53 4.50
C HIS A 104 -5.77 6.67 4.06
N MET A 105 -4.78 7.32 3.48
CA MET A 105 -3.51 6.70 3.07
C MET A 105 -2.35 7.62 3.42
N LYS A 106 -1.36 7.06 4.11
CA LYS A 106 -0.14 7.75 4.49
C LYS A 106 1.08 6.96 4.04
N ASN A 107 2.06 7.66 3.53
CA ASN A 107 3.36 7.12 3.15
C ASN A 107 4.46 7.96 3.79
N ASP A 108 5.17 7.40 4.77
CA ASP A 108 6.24 8.08 5.49
C ASP A 108 7.58 7.42 5.14
N ASN A 109 8.50 8.18 4.55
CA ASN A 109 9.80 7.65 4.13
C ASN A 109 10.92 8.35 4.88
N LEU A 110 11.87 7.57 5.39
CA LEU A 110 13.10 8.03 5.99
C LEU A 110 14.26 7.69 5.05
N LEU A 111 15.12 8.68 4.81
CA LEU A 111 16.33 8.53 4.02
C LEU A 111 17.57 8.60 4.94
N THR A 112 18.41 7.57 4.95
CA THR A 112 19.56 7.41 5.86
C THR A 112 20.91 7.65 5.16
N LYS A 113 21.17 8.91 4.74
CA LYS A 113 22.43 9.43 4.14
C LYS A 113 23.44 8.39 3.62
N GLU A 114 23.32 8.03 2.35
CA GLU A 114 24.30 8.20 1.26
C GLU A 114 23.60 7.80 -0.07
N LEU A 115 23.40 8.75 -1.00
CA LEU A 115 22.80 8.56 -2.35
C LEU A 115 21.45 7.81 -2.42
N GLU A 116 20.39 8.30 -1.79
CA GLU A 116 19.08 7.64 -1.78
C GLU A 116 17.99 8.35 -2.59
N LYS A 117 17.01 7.59 -3.10
CA LYS A 117 15.84 8.15 -3.80
C LYS A 117 14.55 7.43 -3.40
N ALA A 118 13.67 8.15 -2.70
CA ALA A 118 12.28 7.74 -2.51
C ALA A 118 11.39 8.45 -3.53
N MET A 119 10.53 7.69 -4.22
CA MET A 119 9.54 8.23 -5.15
C MET A 119 8.13 7.88 -4.68
N GLN A 120 7.32 8.91 -4.50
CA GLN A 120 5.89 8.80 -4.25
C GLN A 120 5.14 9.52 -5.37
N LYS A 121 4.30 8.78 -6.09
CA LYS A 121 3.38 9.38 -7.06
C LYS A 121 2.05 9.63 -6.38
N LYS A 122 1.60 10.90 -6.43
CA LYS A 122 0.25 11.31 -6.02
C LYS A 122 -0.79 10.79 -7.00
#